data_AF-U5NCX1-F1
#
_entry.id   AF-U5NCX1-F1
#
_cell.length_a   1.000
_cell.length_b   1.000
_cell.length_c   1.000
_cell.angle_alpha   90.00
_cell.angle_beta   90.00
_cell.angle_gamma   90.00
#
_symmetry.space_group_name_H-M   'P 1'
#
loop_
_entity.id
_entity.type
_entity.pdbx_description
1 polymer ?
#
loop_
_entity_poly.entity_id
_entity_poly.type
_entity_poly.pdbx_seq_one_letter_code
_entity_poly.pdbx_strand_id
1 'polypeptide(L)'
;MPSLTTEEMQSFATRRGLGVLQSIEPGEGFWLNVASTVSLELQADKPFILKNTNLVRGWNLAATGEECTPSAFHRSLSATPPADDVVPNLIKTLWVWNHDTSKWYFYSPALEAQGGLGQDSPLVEYISRLGYLDFTQDHKTLGNGIGFWVNKR
;
A
#
# COMPACT_ATOMS: atom_id res chain seq x y z
N MET A 1 -9.57 -16.36 -20.05
CA MET A 1 -10.05 -17.62 -19.45
C MET A 1 -11.49 -17.84 -19.88
N PRO A 2 -11.97 -19.07 -20.09
CA PRO A 2 -13.40 -19.31 -20.26
C PRO A 2 -14.09 -18.81 -19.00
N SER A 3 -15.15 -18.03 -19.14
CA SER A 3 -15.96 -17.57 -18.02
C SER A 3 -16.64 -18.79 -17.39
N LEU A 4 -16.11 -19.26 -16.26
CA LEU A 4 -16.81 -20.23 -15.43
C LEU A 4 -18.14 -19.60 -14.98
N THR A 5 -19.22 -20.35 -15.04
CA THR A 5 -20.46 -19.97 -14.35
C THR A 5 -20.22 -19.90 -12.84
N THR A 6 -21.07 -19.20 -12.09
CA THR A 6 -20.96 -19.08 -10.63
C THR A 6 -20.86 -20.46 -9.94
N GLU A 7 -21.61 -21.43 -10.44
CA GLU A 7 -21.68 -22.80 -9.92
C GLU A 7 -20.39 -23.59 -10.22
N GLU A 8 -19.82 -23.41 -11.41
CA GLU A 8 -18.53 -23.99 -11.78
C GLU A 8 -17.36 -23.36 -11.00
N MET A 9 -17.42 -22.05 -10.73
CA MET A 9 -16.43 -21.34 -9.92
C MET A 9 -16.45 -21.80 -8.47
N GLN A 10 -17.65 -21.94 -7.87
CA GLN A 10 -17.82 -22.49 -6.53
C GLN A 10 -17.31 -23.93 -6.44
N SER A 11 -17.66 -24.76 -7.41
CA SER A 11 -17.20 -26.17 -7.49
C SER A 11 -15.68 -26.27 -7.66
N PHE A 12 -15.06 -25.36 -8.41
CA PHE A 12 -13.61 -25.27 -8.53
C PHE A 12 -12.94 -24.88 -7.21
N ALA A 13 -13.43 -23.82 -6.57
CA ALA A 13 -12.89 -23.33 -5.30
C ALA A 13 -12.98 -24.40 -4.20
N THR A 14 -14.14 -25.04 -4.01
CA THR A 14 -14.34 -26.11 -3.02
C THR A 14 -13.39 -27.29 -3.26
N ARG A 15 -13.21 -27.73 -4.51
CA ARG A 15 -12.26 -28.82 -4.85
C ARG A 15 -10.80 -28.49 -4.51
N ARG A 16 -10.46 -27.21 -4.44
CA ARG A 16 -9.12 -26.71 -4.12
C ARG A 16 -8.96 -26.25 -2.66
N GLY A 17 -10.01 -26.39 -1.83
CA GLY A 17 -10.02 -25.88 -0.46
C GLY A 17 -10.00 -24.35 -0.38
N LEU A 18 -10.46 -23.68 -1.44
CA LEU A 18 -10.53 -22.22 -1.56
C LEU A 18 -11.97 -21.73 -1.35
N GLY A 19 -12.12 -20.49 -0.91
CA GLY A 19 -13.40 -19.76 -0.95
C GLY A 19 -13.57 -18.98 -2.26
N VAL A 20 -14.81 -18.69 -2.63
CA VAL A 20 -15.12 -17.71 -3.69
C VAL A 20 -15.17 -16.33 -3.04
N LEU A 21 -14.42 -15.36 -3.57
CA LEU A 21 -14.45 -13.98 -3.09
C LEU A 21 -15.81 -13.35 -3.46
N GLN A 22 -16.60 -13.00 -2.45
CA GLN A 22 -17.95 -12.42 -2.60
C GLN A 22 -17.94 -10.90 -2.40
N SER A 23 -17.18 -10.43 -1.40
CA SER A 23 -17.01 -9.01 -1.07
C SER A 23 -15.57 -8.76 -0.60
N ILE A 24 -15.17 -7.50 -0.66
CA ILE A 24 -13.94 -6.97 -0.06
C ILE A 24 -14.41 -5.83 0.83
N GLU A 25 -14.15 -5.93 2.13
CA GLU A 25 -14.55 -4.88 3.07
C GLU A 25 -13.66 -3.64 2.92
N PRO A 26 -14.15 -2.44 3.26
CA PRO A 26 -13.33 -1.23 3.28
C PRO A 26 -12.04 -1.42 4.09
N GLY A 27 -10.89 -1.15 3.47
CA GLY A 27 -9.57 -1.31 4.09
C GLY A 27 -8.92 -2.68 3.89
N GLU A 28 -9.65 -3.64 3.32
CA GLU A 28 -9.06 -4.89 2.83
C GLU A 28 -8.45 -4.71 1.44
N GLY A 29 -7.52 -5.59 1.10
CA GLY A 29 -6.91 -5.67 -0.21
C GLY A 29 -6.81 -7.13 -0.66
N PHE A 30 -6.67 -7.33 -1.96
CA PHE A 30 -6.48 -8.65 -2.56
C PHE A 30 -5.29 -8.64 -3.52
N TRP A 31 -4.67 -9.80 -3.69
CA TRP A 31 -3.70 -10.03 -4.75
C TRP A 31 -4.33 -10.89 -5.81
N LEU A 32 -4.11 -10.49 -7.07
CA LEU A 32 -4.43 -11.34 -8.20
C LEU A 32 -3.13 -11.90 -8.78
N ASN A 33 -3.10 -13.21 -8.90
CA ASN A 33 -2.11 -13.90 -9.71
C ASN A 33 -2.73 -14.19 -11.07
N VAL A 34 -2.31 -13.42 -12.08
CA VAL A 34 -2.82 -13.56 -13.45
C VAL A 34 -1.67 -13.87 -14.41
N ALA A 35 -1.90 -14.81 -15.32
CA ALA A 35 -0.91 -15.21 -16.33
C ALA A 35 -0.86 -14.26 -17.53
N SER A 36 -1.79 -13.31 -17.62
CA SER A 36 -1.92 -12.33 -18.70
C SER A 36 -2.61 -11.08 -18.16
N THR A 37 -2.42 -9.94 -18.82
CA THR A 37 -3.08 -8.68 -18.48
C THR A 37 -4.59 -8.87 -18.35
N VAL A 38 -5.15 -8.36 -17.25
CA VAL A 38 -6.60 -8.34 -16.99
C VAL A 38 -7.02 -6.90 -16.72
N SER A 39 -8.15 -6.49 -17.31
CA SER A 39 -8.81 -5.23 -16.94
C SER A 39 -9.87 -5.54 -15.89
N LEU A 40 -9.80 -4.84 -14.77
CA LEU A 40 -10.75 -4.97 -13.67
C LEU A 40 -11.45 -3.64 -13.50
N GLU A 41 -12.78 -3.69 -13.47
CA GLU A 41 -13.58 -2.57 -13.01
C GLU A 41 -13.64 -2.66 -11.49
N LEU A 42 -12.81 -1.87 -10.81
CA LEU A 42 -12.89 -1.73 -9.36
C LEU A 42 -14.05 -0.80 -9.02
N GLN A 43 -15.02 -1.30 -8.27
CA GLN A 43 -16.05 -0.45 -7.69
C GLN A 43 -15.44 0.25 -6.46
N ALA A 44 -15.39 1.58 -6.53
CA ALA A 44 -15.02 2.42 -5.40
C ALA A 44 -16.25 3.25 -5.01
N ASP A 45 -16.69 3.08 -3.77
CA ASP A 45 -17.64 3.99 -3.13
C ASP A 45 -16.84 4.96 -2.22
N LYS A 46 -17.38 5.36 -1.08
CA LYS A 46 -16.72 6.28 -0.14
C LYS A 46 -15.28 5.83 0.20
N PRO A 47 -14.30 6.75 0.16
CA PRO A 47 -12.92 6.43 0.48
C PRO A 47 -12.81 5.93 1.92
N PHE A 48 -12.18 4.78 2.10
CA PHE A 48 -11.82 4.28 3.41
C PHE A 48 -10.54 4.94 3.88
N ILE A 49 -10.57 5.64 5.01
CA ILE A 49 -9.37 6.20 5.62
C ILE A 49 -8.80 5.16 6.58
N LEU A 50 -7.66 4.59 6.21
CA LEU A 50 -6.96 3.62 7.01
C LEU A 50 -6.41 4.26 8.29
N LYS A 51 -6.73 3.69 9.45
CA LYS A 51 -6.28 4.15 10.77
C LYS A 51 -5.31 3.18 11.41
N ASN A 52 -4.59 3.64 12.43
CA ASN A 52 -3.65 2.80 13.17
C ASN A 52 -4.30 1.57 13.83
N THR A 53 -5.58 1.66 14.21
CA THR A 53 -6.35 0.53 14.77
C THR A 53 -6.65 -0.57 13.75
N ASN A 54 -6.58 -0.28 12.46
CA ASN A 54 -6.77 -1.27 11.40
C ASN A 54 -5.51 -2.09 11.11
N LEU A 55 -4.35 -1.66 11.60
CA LEU A 55 -3.07 -2.30 11.34
C LEU A 55 -2.66 -3.19 12.53
N VAL A 56 -2.22 -4.41 12.25
CA VAL A 56 -1.55 -5.27 13.24
C VAL A 56 -0.05 -5.00 13.25
N ARG A 57 0.64 -5.41 14.32
CA ARG A 57 2.11 -5.30 14.39
C ARG A 57 2.77 -6.15 13.29
N GLY A 58 3.81 -5.61 12.66
CA GLY A 58 4.52 -6.26 11.56
C GLY A 58 3.95 -5.90 10.19
N TRP A 59 4.01 -6.85 9.25
CA TRP A 59 3.61 -6.61 7.86
C TRP A 59 2.10 -6.62 7.70
N ASN A 60 1.58 -5.57 7.08
CA ASN A 60 0.20 -5.46 6.65
C ASN A 60 0.19 -5.13 5.16
N LEU A 61 -0.69 -5.80 4.42
CA LEU A 61 -1.14 -5.32 3.12
C LEU A 61 -2.32 -4.39 3.36
N ALA A 62 -2.26 -3.19 2.82
CA ALA A 62 -3.29 -2.19 3.08
C ALA A 62 -3.55 -1.30 1.85
N ALA A 63 -4.67 -0.58 1.92
CA ALA A 63 -5.04 0.47 0.99
C ALA A 63 -5.73 1.60 1.75
N THR A 64 -5.71 2.81 1.18
CA THR A 64 -6.43 3.98 1.71
C THR A 64 -7.09 4.71 0.54
N GLY A 65 -8.28 5.26 0.76
CA GLY A 65 -9.06 5.90 -0.29
C GLY A 65 -8.71 7.37 -0.53
N GLU A 66 -8.20 8.07 0.49
CA GLU A 66 -7.80 9.47 0.36
C GLU A 66 -6.39 9.60 -0.20
N GLU A 67 -6.23 10.48 -1.19
CA GLU A 67 -4.93 10.74 -1.80
C GLU A 67 -4.00 11.39 -0.79
N CYS A 68 -2.84 10.78 -0.54
CA CYS A 68 -1.86 11.32 0.40
C CYS A 68 -0.45 10.84 0.06
N THR A 69 0.56 11.59 0.50
CA THR A 69 1.95 11.13 0.44
C THR A 69 2.21 10.08 1.53
N PRO A 70 3.23 9.22 1.38
CA PRO A 70 3.60 8.26 2.43
C PRO A 70 3.89 8.91 3.79
N SER A 71 4.49 10.11 3.79
CA SER A 71 4.75 10.87 5.02
C SER A 71 3.45 11.37 5.65
N ALA A 72 2.53 11.95 4.87
CA ALA A 72 1.22 12.38 5.36
C ALA A 72 0.40 11.21 5.91
N PHE A 73 0.38 10.07 5.20
CA PHE A 73 -0.24 8.83 5.68
C PHE A 73 0.37 8.38 7.01
N HIS A 74 1.69 8.35 7.11
CA HIS A 74 2.35 7.92 8.32
C HIS A 74 2.03 8.83 9.53
N ARG A 75 1.99 10.15 9.32
CA ARG A 75 1.57 11.11 10.35
C ARG A 75 0.09 10.93 10.75
N SER A 76 -0.79 10.61 9.81
CA SER A 76 -2.22 10.42 10.07
C SER A 76 -2.52 9.17 10.92
N LEU A 77 -1.58 8.23 11.04
CA LEU A 77 -1.69 7.10 11.97
C LEU A 77 -1.54 7.52 13.44
N SER A 78 -1.07 8.72 13.74
CA SER A 78 -0.94 9.21 15.11
C SER A 78 -2.29 9.60 15.70
N ALA A 79 -2.57 9.18 16.94
CA ALA A 79 -3.83 9.49 17.64
C ALA A 79 -3.93 10.97 18.07
N THR A 80 -2.78 11.63 18.23
CA THR A 80 -2.64 13.07 18.44
C THR A 80 -1.84 13.63 17.26
N PRO A 81 -2.28 14.74 16.62
CA PRO A 81 -1.49 15.38 15.58
C PRO A 81 -0.08 15.67 16.12
N PRO A 82 0.98 15.08 15.54
CA PRO A 82 2.33 15.50 15.87
C PRO A 82 2.51 16.95 15.42
N ALA A 83 3.39 17.70 16.08
CA ALA A 83 3.86 18.96 15.53
C ALA A 83 4.50 18.70 14.15
N ASP A 84 4.46 19.69 13.25
CA ASP A 84 4.87 19.52 11.84
C ASP A 84 6.33 19.04 11.67
N ASP A 85 7.16 19.24 12.68
CA ASP A 85 8.57 18.86 12.76
C ASP A 85 8.83 17.49 13.44
N VAL A 86 7.80 16.84 13.98
CA VAL A 86 7.93 15.54 14.68
C VAL A 86 7.45 14.41 13.79
N VAL A 87 8.35 13.48 13.46
CA VAL A 87 8.02 12.25 12.72
C VAL A 87 7.66 11.13 13.71
N PRO A 88 6.40 10.64 13.76
CA PRO A 88 5.98 9.63 14.73
C PRO A 88 6.69 8.29 14.56
N ASN A 89 6.94 7.55 15.63
CA ASN A 89 7.63 6.26 15.53
C ASN A 89 6.66 5.05 15.36
N LEU A 90 5.78 5.11 14.36
CA LEU A 90 4.66 4.14 14.20
C LEU A 90 4.91 3.04 13.18
N ILE A 91 5.59 3.35 12.07
CA ILE A 91 5.91 2.38 11.00
C ILE A 91 7.42 2.35 10.78
N LYS A 92 7.93 1.23 10.28
CA LYS A 92 9.35 1.06 9.90
C LYS A 92 9.57 1.48 8.46
N THR A 93 8.74 0.96 7.57
CA THR A 93 8.86 1.12 6.11
C THR A 93 7.50 0.96 5.43
N LEU A 94 7.32 1.64 4.31
CA LEU A 94 6.19 1.49 3.40
C LEU A 94 6.70 1.20 1.98
N TRP A 95 5.98 0.34 1.26
CA TRP A 95 6.37 -0.14 -0.08
C TRP A 95 5.18 -0.20 -1.03
N VAL A 96 5.36 0.28 -2.26
CA VAL A 96 4.40 0.14 -3.36
C VAL A 96 5.10 -0.52 -4.54
N TRP A 97 4.49 -1.54 -5.12
CA TRP A 97 5.03 -2.18 -6.32
C TRP A 97 4.67 -1.34 -7.55
N ASN A 98 5.66 -1.05 -8.38
CA ASN A 98 5.45 -0.53 -9.73
C ASN A 98 5.72 -1.64 -10.74
N HIS A 99 4.64 -2.09 -11.39
CA HIS A 99 4.70 -3.13 -12.41
C HIS A 99 5.47 -2.69 -13.66
N ASP A 100 5.26 -1.46 -14.13
CA ASP A 100 5.79 -0.97 -15.42
C ASP A 100 7.32 -0.94 -15.42
N THR A 101 7.91 -0.59 -14.28
CA THR A 101 9.36 -0.59 -14.10
C THR A 101 9.88 -1.82 -13.37
N SER A 102 9.00 -2.72 -12.90
CA SER A 102 9.32 -3.85 -12.03
C SER A 102 10.19 -3.48 -10.84
N LYS A 103 9.84 -2.38 -10.16
CA LYS A 103 10.59 -1.82 -9.02
C LYS A 103 9.65 -1.46 -7.89
N TRP A 104 10.20 -1.39 -6.68
CA TRP A 104 9.47 -0.93 -5.50
C TRP A 104 9.69 0.57 -5.29
N TYR A 105 8.61 1.31 -5.07
CA TYR A 105 8.66 2.56 -4.35
C TYR A 105 8.92 2.30 -2.88
N PHE A 106 9.76 3.12 -2.25
CA PHE A 106 10.17 2.93 -0.87
C PHE A 106 10.01 4.21 -0.05
N TYR A 107 9.54 4.05 1.19
CA TYR A 107 9.50 5.11 2.19
C TYR A 107 9.89 4.57 3.57
N SER A 108 10.67 5.35 4.34
CA SER A 108 10.98 5.07 5.73
C SER A 108 10.93 6.35 6.57
N PRO A 109 10.05 6.41 7.59
CA PRO A 109 10.01 7.56 8.50
C PRO A 109 11.30 7.76 9.30
N ALA A 110 12.03 6.67 9.56
CA ALA A 110 13.30 6.75 10.29
C ALA A 110 14.37 7.48 9.48
N LEU A 111 14.35 7.36 8.15
CA LEU A 111 15.24 8.08 7.25
C LEU A 111 14.74 9.51 6.99
N GLU A 112 13.42 9.72 6.87
CA GLU A 112 12.84 11.08 6.85
C GLU A 112 13.24 11.86 8.11
N ALA A 113 13.14 11.25 9.29
CA ALA A 113 13.50 11.91 10.55
C ALA A 113 14.99 12.30 10.64
N GLN A 114 15.87 11.71 9.83
CA GLN A 114 17.30 11.99 9.84
C GLN A 114 17.72 13.16 8.94
N GLY A 115 16.90 13.54 7.95
CA GLY A 115 17.29 14.58 7.00
C GLY A 115 16.17 15.09 6.07
N GLY A 116 14.91 14.80 6.37
CA GLY A 116 13.75 15.18 5.59
C GLY A 116 13.57 14.34 4.31
N LEU A 117 12.84 14.92 3.35
CA LEU A 117 12.50 14.34 2.05
C LEU A 117 13.27 14.99 0.88
N GLY A 118 14.25 15.84 1.17
CA GLY A 118 15.03 16.55 0.16
C GLY A 118 15.96 15.62 -0.62
N GLN A 119 16.44 16.09 -1.79
CA GLN A 119 17.32 15.31 -2.69
C GLN A 119 18.61 14.81 -2.02
N ASP A 120 19.16 15.58 -1.07
CA ASP A 120 20.36 15.22 -0.33
C ASP A 120 20.07 14.49 1.00
N SER A 121 18.82 14.00 1.18
CA SER A 121 18.43 13.32 2.41
C SER A 121 18.93 11.86 2.47
N PRO A 122 19.12 11.30 3.68
CA PRO A 122 19.44 9.88 3.85
C PRO A 122 18.43 8.93 3.21
N LEU A 123 17.17 9.36 3.06
CA LEU A 123 16.13 8.58 2.39
C LEU A 123 16.42 8.45 0.89
N VAL A 124 16.70 9.58 0.21
CA VAL A 124 16.97 9.60 -1.23
C VAL A 124 18.27 8.85 -1.55
N GLU A 125 19.31 9.01 -0.71
CA GLU A 125 20.55 8.24 -0.83
C GLU A 125 20.28 6.73 -0.75
N TYR A 126 19.47 6.30 0.23
CA TYR A 126 19.12 4.89 0.41
C TYR A 126 18.34 4.34 -0.78
N ILE A 127 17.36 5.08 -1.29
CA ILE A 127 16.56 4.73 -2.47
C ILE A 127 17.47 4.56 -3.69
N SER A 128 18.32 5.55 -3.95
CA SER A 128 19.24 5.56 -5.09
C SER A 128 20.24 4.41 -5.04
N ARG A 129 20.84 4.15 -3.87
CA ARG A 129 21.82 3.08 -3.67
C ARG A 129 21.24 1.69 -3.93
N LEU A 130 19.97 1.47 -3.59
CA LEU A 130 19.31 0.17 -3.75
C LEU A 130 18.48 0.06 -5.04
N GLY A 131 18.40 1.13 -5.82
CA GLY A 131 17.68 1.15 -7.09
C GLY A 131 16.15 1.09 -6.95
N TYR A 132 15.62 1.55 -5.80
CA TYR A 132 14.19 1.73 -5.58
C TYR A 132 13.68 3.00 -6.29
N LEU A 133 12.37 3.15 -6.33
CA LEU A 133 11.71 4.37 -6.82
C LEU A 133 11.40 5.31 -5.66
N ASP A 134 11.42 6.61 -5.94
CA ASP A 134 11.19 7.67 -4.98
C ASP A 134 9.78 8.26 -5.15
N PHE A 135 9.01 8.26 -4.06
CA PHE A 135 7.66 8.82 -4.07
C PHE A 135 7.64 10.34 -4.32
N THR A 136 8.60 11.06 -3.78
CA THR A 136 8.72 12.53 -3.89
C THR A 136 9.16 12.92 -5.30
N GLN A 137 10.14 12.22 -5.86
CA GLN A 137 10.66 12.50 -7.21
C GLN A 137 9.59 12.26 -8.29
N ASP A 138 8.83 11.17 -8.16
CA ASP A 138 7.82 10.80 -9.16
C ASP A 138 6.44 11.43 -8.86
N HIS A 139 6.33 12.25 -7.81
CA HIS A 139 5.06 12.75 -7.28
C HIS A 139 4.01 11.64 -7.05
N LYS A 140 4.48 10.44 -6.69
CA LYS A 140 3.63 9.28 -6.46
C LYS A 140 2.93 9.41 -5.11
N THR A 141 1.61 9.34 -5.14
CA THR A 141 0.76 9.31 -3.95
C THR A 141 0.20 7.91 -3.69
N LEU A 142 -0.19 7.68 -2.44
CA LEU A 142 -1.15 6.65 -2.04
C LEU A 142 -2.56 7.16 -2.33
N GLY A 143 -3.53 6.25 -2.39
CA GLY A 143 -4.93 6.62 -2.62
C GLY A 143 -5.68 5.50 -3.31
N ASN A 144 -6.81 5.86 -3.92
CA ASN A 144 -7.70 4.91 -4.57
C ASN A 144 -6.95 4.04 -5.61
N GLY A 145 -7.15 2.73 -5.54
CA GLY A 145 -6.51 1.75 -6.43
C GLY A 145 -5.04 1.45 -6.13
N ILE A 146 -4.42 2.06 -5.11
CA ILE A 146 -3.02 1.83 -4.76
C ILE A 146 -2.93 0.96 -3.50
N GLY A 147 -2.63 -0.33 -3.70
CA GLY A 147 -2.25 -1.23 -2.62
C GLY A 147 -0.79 -1.03 -2.20
N PHE A 148 -0.52 -1.07 -0.90
CA PHE A 148 0.82 -0.92 -0.36
C PHE A 148 1.08 -1.86 0.82
N TRP A 149 2.36 -2.18 1.02
CA TRP A 149 2.83 -2.89 2.20
C TRP A 149 3.31 -1.90 3.25
N VAL A 150 2.87 -2.07 4.49
CA VAL A 150 3.36 -1.28 5.63
C VAL A 150 3.85 -2.21 6.73
N ASN A 151 5.06 -1.96 7.22
CA ASN A 151 5.64 -2.68 8.37
C ASN A 151 5.43 -1.84 9.63
N LYS A 152 4.37 -2.13 10.38
CA LYS A 152 4.02 -1.46 11.63
C LYS A 152 4.92 -1.93 12.78
N ARG A 153 5.32 -1.00 13.64
CA ARG A 153 6.17 -1.29 14.81
C ARG A 153 5.46 -2.07 15.91
#